data_AF-A0A7X8EZZ2-F1
#
_entry.id   AF-A0A7X8EZZ2-F1
#
_cell.length_a   1.000
_cell.length_b   1.000
_cell.length_c   1.000
_cell.angle_alpha   90.00
_cell.angle_beta   90.00
_cell.angle_gamma   90.00
#
_symmetry.space_group_name_H-M   'P 1'
#
loop_
_entity.id
_entity.type
_entity.pdbx_description
1 polymer ?
#
loop_
_entity_poly.entity_id
_entity_poly.type
_entity_poly.pdbx_seq_one_letter_code
_entity_poly.pdbx_strand_id
1 'polypeptide(L)'
;MNAQRLLKRIHIWGTVWLLVCASVLLVISLRQAGVKWWVIFSISGYGAVFLVFLLALYLFALFRGVVRAQYVQEHPLSTSPAYLFFYDMAPFLGTLAGLIAGVGIVDLVALLRIVAEGTLAMTFVTWVVVDSAVGLVEAILPQSRRHRLRRLAEARAEKQRIQQENVALLKSLEQRELDLQKLWEQTFRDAVDDLVELYCDPAGRMQQIQAKTAELGAKAWQMGQITCMRFVHQMIHNRLRERIKNGCVDYAALWWDGIGTWRRPKEPTAALIHMANT
;
A
#
# COMPACT_ATOMS: atom_id res chain seq x y z
N MET A 1 17.00 22.34 15.10
CA MET A 1 15.70 21.96 14.51
C MET A 1 15.95 21.55 13.05
N ASN A 2 15.75 20.29 12.66
CA ASN A 2 16.20 19.78 11.35
C ASN A 2 15.41 20.40 10.20
N ALA A 3 16.09 20.92 9.16
CA ALA A 3 15.48 21.54 7.98
C ALA A 3 14.41 20.65 7.31
N GLN A 4 14.63 19.33 7.29
CA GLN A 4 13.66 18.35 6.80
C GLN A 4 12.35 18.33 7.59
N ARG A 5 12.40 18.49 8.93
CA ARG A 5 11.20 18.54 9.77
C ARG A 5 10.43 19.84 9.53
N LEU A 6 11.14 20.94 9.27
CA LEU A 6 10.53 22.22 8.94
C LEU A 6 9.80 22.17 7.59
N LEU A 7 10.47 21.68 6.54
CA LEU A 7 9.86 21.47 5.21
C LEU A 7 8.62 20.58 5.28
N LYS A 8 8.70 19.46 6.03
CA LYS A 8 7.54 18.58 6.23
C LYS A 8 6.35 19.30 6.88
N ARG A 9 6.60 20.15 7.86
CA ARG A 9 5.55 20.94 8.52
C ARG A 9 4.94 21.97 7.57
N ILE A 10 5.78 22.74 6.87
CA ILE A 10 5.34 23.73 5.87
C ILE A 10 4.45 23.04 4.82
N HIS A 11 4.90 21.90 4.32
CA HIS A 11 4.17 21.10 3.35
C HIS A 11 2.78 20.68 3.85
N ILE A 12 2.69 20.16 5.08
CA ILE A 12 1.41 19.73 5.67
C ILE A 12 0.48 20.94 5.79
N TRP A 13 0.97 22.03 6.38
CA TRP A 13 0.17 23.24 6.56
C TRP A 13 -0.27 23.86 5.23
N GLY A 14 0.62 23.92 4.24
CA GLY A 14 0.31 24.43 2.90
C GLY A 14 -0.74 23.56 2.19
N THR A 15 -0.71 22.24 2.40
CA THR A 15 -1.70 21.33 1.84
C THR A 15 -3.07 21.51 2.50
N VAL A 16 -3.10 21.58 3.83
CA VAL A 16 -4.34 21.85 4.58
C VAL A 16 -4.92 23.20 4.15
N TRP A 17 -4.09 24.24 4.05
CA TRP A 17 -4.51 25.57 3.62
C TRP A 17 -5.09 25.57 2.20
N LEU A 18 -4.42 24.90 1.25
CA LEU A 18 -4.91 24.76 -0.11
C LEU A 18 -6.30 24.10 -0.14
N LEU A 19 -6.52 23.04 0.64
CA LEU A 19 -7.81 22.36 0.73
C LEU A 19 -8.90 23.28 1.30
N VAL A 20 -8.57 24.10 2.30
CA VAL A 20 -9.49 25.11 2.85
C VAL A 20 -9.88 26.13 1.78
N CYS A 21 -8.90 26.73 1.08
CA CYS A 21 -9.16 27.68 0.00
C CYS A 21 -10.01 27.07 -1.11
N ALA A 22 -9.70 25.85 -1.52
CA ALA A 22 -10.44 25.13 -2.56
C ALA A 22 -11.89 24.85 -2.11
N SER A 23 -12.10 24.50 -0.83
CA SER A 23 -13.43 24.30 -0.24
C SER A 23 -14.22 25.60 -0.15
N VAL A 24 -13.59 26.72 0.21
CA VAL A 24 -14.23 28.05 0.25
C VAL A 24 -14.74 28.44 -1.12
N LEU A 25 -13.91 28.28 -2.16
CA LEU A 25 -14.32 28.58 -3.54
C LEU A 25 -15.45 27.67 -4.02
N LEU A 26 -15.40 26.40 -3.65
CA LEU A 26 -16.49 25.47 -3.93
C LEU A 26 -17.79 25.95 -3.30
N VAL A 27 -17.79 26.29 -2.01
CA VAL A 27 -19.00 26.76 -1.30
C VAL A 27 -19.53 28.06 -1.90
N ILE A 28 -18.65 29.03 -2.20
CA ILE A 28 -19.05 30.30 -2.82
C ILE A 28 -19.66 30.04 -4.21
N SER A 29 -19.03 29.18 -5.02
CA SER A 29 -19.51 28.85 -6.36
C SER A 29 -20.88 28.15 -6.32
N LEU A 30 -21.07 27.22 -5.38
CA LEU A 30 -22.35 26.54 -5.16
C LEU A 30 -23.46 27.52 -4.73
N ARG A 31 -23.12 28.49 -3.87
CA ARG A 31 -24.06 29.52 -3.42
C ARG A 31 -24.44 30.47 -4.55
N GLN A 32 -23.48 30.92 -5.36
CA GLN A 32 -23.72 31.80 -6.51
C GLN A 32 -24.55 31.11 -7.60
N ALA A 33 -24.40 29.80 -7.75
CA ALA A 33 -25.19 29.00 -8.70
C ALA A 33 -26.66 28.76 -8.26
N GLY A 34 -27.10 29.32 -7.12
CA GLY A 34 -28.51 29.24 -6.68
C GLY A 34 -28.98 27.82 -6.33
N VAL A 35 -28.04 26.93 -6.00
CA VAL A 35 -28.29 25.48 -5.95
C VAL A 35 -29.16 25.10 -4.75
N LYS A 36 -30.39 24.63 -5.05
CA LYS A 36 -31.13 23.70 -4.19
C LYS A 36 -30.44 22.32 -4.32
N TRP A 37 -29.99 21.74 -3.21
CA TRP A 37 -29.07 20.56 -3.11
C TRP A 37 -29.39 19.30 -3.94
N TRP A 38 -30.53 19.24 -4.63
CA TRP A 38 -30.98 18.11 -5.45
C TRP A 38 -30.32 18.02 -6.85
N VAL A 39 -29.66 19.07 -7.34
CA VAL A 39 -29.12 19.12 -8.73
C VAL A 39 -27.65 18.66 -8.83
N ILE A 40 -27.01 18.29 -7.73
CA ILE A 40 -25.60 17.87 -7.69
C ILE A 40 -25.35 16.59 -8.54
N PHE A 41 -26.41 15.87 -8.93
CA PHE A 41 -26.33 14.64 -9.73
C PHE A 41 -26.63 14.79 -11.23
N SER A 42 -26.86 16.00 -11.76
CA SER A 42 -26.96 16.15 -13.22
C SER A 42 -25.59 16.35 -13.85
N ILE A 43 -25.22 15.47 -14.79
CA ILE A 43 -23.97 15.53 -15.56
C ILE A 43 -23.89 16.82 -16.43
N SER A 44 -25.01 17.52 -16.66
CA SER A 44 -25.02 18.76 -17.44
C SER A 44 -24.87 20.00 -16.54
N GLY A 45 -23.69 20.62 -16.56
CA GLY A 45 -23.43 21.92 -15.95
C GLY A 45 -22.53 21.85 -14.72
N TYR A 46 -23.05 22.20 -13.54
CA TYR A 46 -22.29 22.33 -12.30
C TYR A 46 -21.65 21.02 -11.79
N GLY A 47 -22.26 19.88 -12.10
CA GLY A 47 -21.68 18.56 -11.83
C GLY A 47 -20.37 18.32 -12.57
N ALA A 48 -20.20 18.88 -13.78
CA ALA A 48 -18.95 18.79 -14.52
C ALA A 48 -17.85 19.64 -13.86
N VAL A 49 -18.18 20.82 -13.32
CA VAL A 49 -17.20 21.64 -12.57
C VAL A 49 -16.76 20.93 -11.30
N PHE A 50 -17.69 20.31 -10.56
CA PHE A 50 -17.36 19.51 -9.38
C PHE A 50 -16.54 18.27 -9.74
N LEU A 51 -16.89 17.57 -10.83
CA LEU A 51 -16.15 16.41 -11.31
C LEU A 51 -14.75 16.82 -11.79
N VAL A 52 -14.60 17.91 -12.52
CA VAL A 52 -13.29 18.45 -12.93
C VAL A 52 -12.48 18.90 -11.73
N PHE A 53 -13.10 19.52 -10.72
CA PHE A 53 -12.44 19.91 -9.48
C PHE A 53 -11.97 18.69 -8.66
N LEU A 54 -12.83 17.69 -8.50
CA LEU A 54 -12.48 16.43 -7.86
C LEU A 54 -11.46 15.64 -8.67
N LEU A 55 -11.55 15.63 -10.00
CA LEU A 55 -10.57 15.03 -10.88
C LEU A 55 -9.24 15.75 -10.79
N ALA A 56 -9.24 17.09 -10.69
CA ALA A 56 -8.05 17.88 -10.47
C ALA A 56 -7.43 17.59 -9.10
N LEU A 57 -8.24 17.48 -8.03
CA LEU A 57 -7.79 17.07 -6.70
C LEU A 57 -7.28 15.61 -6.68
N TYR A 58 -7.91 14.73 -7.44
CA TYR A 58 -7.53 13.32 -7.56
C TYR A 58 -6.23 13.17 -8.34
N LEU A 59 -6.12 13.80 -9.51
CA LEU A 59 -4.87 13.86 -10.28
C LEU A 59 -3.79 14.56 -9.46
N PHE A 60 -4.12 15.60 -8.70
CA PHE A 60 -3.23 16.24 -7.75
C PHE A 60 -2.72 15.27 -6.68
N ALA A 61 -3.60 14.49 -6.04
CA ALA A 61 -3.20 13.48 -5.07
C ALA A 61 -2.36 12.35 -5.70
N LEU A 62 -2.72 11.92 -6.90
CA LEU A 62 -2.06 10.84 -7.64
C LEU A 62 -0.67 11.27 -8.11
N PHE A 63 -0.54 12.40 -8.79
CA PHE A 63 0.76 12.91 -9.22
C PHE A 63 1.62 13.32 -8.01
N ARG A 64 1.07 13.94 -6.97
CA ARG A 64 1.88 14.31 -5.79
C ARG A 64 2.32 13.10 -4.96
N GLY A 65 1.50 12.05 -4.88
CA GLY A 65 1.81 10.81 -4.17
C GLY A 65 2.77 9.89 -4.92
N VAL A 66 2.57 9.72 -6.24
CA VAL A 66 3.38 8.83 -7.10
C VAL A 66 4.72 9.48 -7.46
N VAL A 67 4.74 10.79 -7.75
CA VAL A 67 5.98 11.46 -8.17
C VAL A 67 6.96 11.62 -7.00
N ARG A 68 6.50 11.75 -5.74
CA ARG A 68 7.40 11.75 -4.58
C ARG A 68 8.13 10.42 -4.35
N ALA A 69 7.52 9.29 -4.66
CA ALA A 69 8.20 8.00 -4.61
C ALA A 69 9.27 7.88 -5.71
N GLN A 70 9.08 8.54 -6.85
CA GLN A 70 10.06 8.62 -7.93
C GLN A 70 11.13 9.71 -7.71
N TYR A 71 10.88 10.71 -6.88
CA TYR A 71 11.85 11.76 -6.52
C TYR A 71 13.08 11.24 -5.77
N VAL A 72 13.12 9.98 -5.34
CA VAL A 72 14.36 9.32 -4.87
C VAL A 72 15.44 9.29 -5.98
N GLN A 73 15.08 9.56 -7.25
CA GLN A 73 16.02 9.94 -8.31
C GLN A 73 16.13 11.48 -8.42
N GLU A 74 16.78 12.08 -7.42
CA GLU A 74 16.77 13.51 -7.15
C GLU A 74 17.39 14.39 -8.27
N HIS A 75 16.59 15.27 -8.89
CA HIS A 75 17.04 16.31 -9.83
C HIS A 75 17.77 17.45 -9.10
N PRO A 76 18.96 17.93 -9.57
CA PRO A 76 19.78 18.88 -8.81
C PRO A 76 19.09 20.23 -8.55
N LEU A 77 18.20 20.67 -9.46
CA LEU A 77 17.46 21.92 -9.28
C LEU A 77 16.23 21.72 -8.40
N SER A 78 15.44 20.68 -8.66
CA SER A 78 14.17 20.46 -7.95
C SER A 78 14.33 19.81 -6.56
N THR A 79 15.52 19.30 -6.21
CA THR A 79 15.83 18.82 -4.86
C THR A 79 16.69 19.78 -4.06
N SER A 80 17.03 20.94 -4.65
CA SER A 80 17.66 22.00 -3.89
C SER A 80 16.72 22.44 -2.76
N PRO A 81 17.25 22.68 -1.53
CA PRO A 81 16.43 23.13 -0.41
C PRO A 81 15.65 24.42 -0.71
N ALA A 82 16.22 25.30 -1.55
CA ALA A 82 15.58 26.53 -2.00
C ALA A 82 14.35 26.25 -2.87
N TYR A 83 14.46 25.31 -3.81
CA TYR A 83 13.33 24.91 -4.65
C TYR A 83 12.23 24.24 -3.84
N LEU A 84 12.58 23.28 -2.99
CA LEU A 84 11.61 22.58 -2.13
C LEU A 84 10.88 23.56 -1.20
N PHE A 85 11.60 24.53 -0.65
CA PHE A 85 11.00 25.57 0.18
C PHE A 85 10.05 26.46 -0.62
N PHE A 86 10.46 26.96 -1.79
CA PHE A 86 9.59 27.75 -2.68
C PHE A 86 8.34 26.97 -3.09
N TYR A 87 8.54 25.71 -3.49
CA TYR A 87 7.49 24.80 -3.92
C TYR A 87 6.45 24.52 -2.83
N ASP A 88 6.90 24.23 -1.61
CA ASP A 88 6.01 23.99 -0.48
C ASP A 88 5.38 25.29 0.07
N MET A 89 6.00 26.46 -0.18
CA MET A 89 5.48 27.77 0.19
C MET A 89 4.47 28.36 -0.81
N ALA A 90 4.33 27.78 -2.00
CA ALA A 90 3.44 28.28 -3.04
C ALA A 90 2.00 28.61 -2.58
N PRO A 91 1.32 27.79 -1.73
CA PRO A 91 -0.01 28.14 -1.22
C PRO A 91 -0.02 29.44 -0.42
N PHE A 92 1.00 29.68 0.40
CA PHE A 92 1.13 30.87 1.25
C PHE A 92 1.53 32.10 0.44
N LEU A 93 2.38 31.93 -0.57
CA LEU A 93 2.70 33.00 -1.52
C LEU A 93 1.44 33.43 -2.29
N GLY A 94 0.58 32.48 -2.66
CA GLY A 94 -0.73 32.79 -3.23
C GLY A 94 -1.67 33.51 -2.29
N THR A 95 -1.68 33.15 -1.01
CA THR A 95 -2.42 33.91 0.02
C THR A 95 -1.95 35.36 0.06
N LEU A 96 -0.63 35.58 0.11
CA LEU A 96 -0.04 36.91 0.14
C LEU A 96 -0.38 37.71 -1.12
N ALA A 97 -0.28 37.08 -2.30
CA ALA A 97 -0.67 37.71 -3.55
C ALA A 97 -2.15 38.12 -3.55
N GLY A 98 -3.03 37.26 -3.05
CA GLY A 98 -4.46 37.56 -2.93
C GLY A 98 -4.75 38.68 -1.92
N LEU A 99 -4.05 38.72 -0.78
CA LEU A 99 -4.17 39.80 0.20
C LEU A 99 -3.73 41.15 -0.38
N ILE A 100 -2.62 41.18 -1.13
CA ILE A 100 -2.14 42.38 -1.82
C ILE A 100 -3.16 42.84 -2.88
N ALA A 101 -3.70 41.91 -3.66
CA ALA A 101 -4.73 42.22 -4.66
C ALA A 101 -6.05 42.69 -4.03
N GLY A 102 -6.34 42.27 -2.79
CA GLY A 102 -7.56 42.63 -2.06
C GLY A 102 -7.48 43.94 -1.26
N VAL A 103 -6.37 44.69 -1.35
CA VAL A 103 -6.23 45.98 -0.65
C VAL A 103 -7.36 46.93 -1.07
N GLY A 104 -8.09 47.45 -0.08
CA GLY A 104 -9.22 48.36 -0.29
C GLY A 104 -10.59 47.68 -0.40
N ILE A 105 -10.66 46.35 -0.35
CA ILE A 105 -11.93 45.61 -0.34
C ILE A 105 -12.42 45.45 1.10
N VAL A 106 -13.60 46.02 1.37
CA VAL A 106 -14.22 45.99 2.70
C VAL A 106 -15.09 44.74 2.90
N ASP A 107 -15.59 44.14 1.81
CA ASP A 107 -16.38 42.91 1.89
C ASP A 107 -15.50 41.69 2.18
N LEU A 108 -15.76 41.04 3.31
CA LEU A 108 -15.03 39.86 3.77
C LEU A 108 -15.18 38.68 2.80
N VAL A 109 -16.35 38.52 2.17
CA VAL A 109 -16.59 37.40 1.24
C VAL A 109 -15.77 37.59 -0.04
N ALA A 110 -15.76 38.80 -0.60
CA ALA A 110 -14.91 39.16 -1.73
C ALA A 110 -13.41 38.99 -1.39
N LEU A 111 -12.97 39.42 -0.20
CA LEU A 111 -11.58 39.24 0.22
C LEU A 111 -11.19 37.76 0.34
N LEU A 112 -12.02 36.93 0.99
CA LEU A 112 -11.78 35.49 1.12
C LEU A 112 -11.72 34.79 -0.24
N ARG A 113 -12.57 35.20 -1.17
CA ARG A 113 -12.57 34.69 -2.55
C ARG A 113 -11.25 35.00 -3.25
N ILE A 114 -10.80 36.25 -3.23
CA ILE A 114 -9.55 36.69 -3.89
C ILE A 114 -8.33 35.99 -3.29
N VAL A 115 -8.30 35.82 -1.97
CA VAL A 115 -7.26 35.06 -1.28
C VAL A 115 -7.24 33.61 -1.75
N ALA A 116 -8.40 32.96 -1.78
CA ALA A 116 -8.49 31.57 -2.22
C ALA A 116 -8.14 31.37 -3.70
N GLU A 117 -8.54 32.31 -4.57
CA GLU A 117 -8.16 32.33 -5.99
C GLU A 117 -6.64 32.50 -6.14
N GLY A 118 -6.03 33.42 -5.38
CA GLY A 118 -4.58 33.61 -5.37
C GLY A 118 -3.81 32.37 -4.91
N THR A 119 -4.27 31.69 -3.85
CA THR A 119 -3.70 30.42 -3.38
C THR A 119 -3.77 29.32 -4.44
N LEU A 120 -4.91 29.14 -5.12
CA LEU A 120 -5.04 28.16 -6.21
C LEU A 120 -4.18 28.53 -7.42
N ALA A 121 -4.19 29.79 -7.84
CA ALA A 121 -3.43 30.24 -9.01
C ALA A 121 -1.92 30.05 -8.80
N MET A 122 -1.38 30.47 -7.66
CA MET A 122 0.06 30.34 -7.38
C MET A 122 0.51 28.89 -7.21
N THR A 123 -0.32 28.03 -6.63
CA THR A 123 -0.02 26.59 -6.56
C THR A 123 -0.05 25.95 -7.93
N PHE A 124 -1.06 26.27 -8.75
CA PHE A 124 -1.13 25.79 -10.13
C PHE A 124 0.07 26.26 -10.97
N VAL A 125 0.42 27.55 -10.93
CA VAL A 125 1.58 28.09 -11.67
C VAL A 125 2.87 27.41 -11.23
N THR A 126 3.11 27.31 -9.92
CA THR A 126 4.32 26.67 -9.42
C THR A 126 4.39 25.19 -9.82
N TRP A 127 3.28 24.46 -9.72
CA TRP A 127 3.32 23.00 -9.93
C TRP A 127 3.19 22.57 -11.39
N VAL A 128 2.50 23.34 -12.23
CA VAL A 128 2.31 22.97 -13.63
C VAL A 128 3.33 23.67 -14.51
N VAL A 129 3.52 24.97 -14.31
CA VAL A 129 4.38 25.78 -15.19
C VAL A 129 5.83 25.68 -14.75
N VAL A 130 6.12 25.93 -13.47
CA VAL A 130 7.51 25.96 -12.99
C VAL A 130 8.13 24.55 -13.01
N ASP A 131 7.44 23.50 -12.55
CA ASP A 131 7.95 22.12 -12.64
C ASP A 131 8.25 21.71 -14.09
N SER A 132 7.35 22.01 -15.03
CA SER A 132 7.54 21.68 -16.46
C SER A 132 8.72 22.46 -17.05
N ALA A 133 8.85 23.75 -16.70
CA ALA A 133 9.95 24.59 -17.16
C ALA A 133 11.30 24.10 -16.61
N VAL A 134 11.36 23.72 -15.34
CA VAL A 134 12.59 23.16 -14.73
C VAL A 134 12.98 21.86 -15.43
N GLY A 135 12.02 20.97 -15.69
CA GLY A 135 12.26 19.74 -16.44
C GLY A 135 12.79 19.99 -17.86
N LEU A 136 12.27 21.01 -18.54
CA LEU A 136 12.72 21.41 -19.87
C LEU A 136 14.14 22.01 -19.85
N VAL A 137 14.43 22.91 -18.91
CA VAL A 137 15.76 23.51 -18.73
C VAL A 137 16.82 22.43 -18.52
N GLU A 138 16.51 21.41 -17.71
CA GLU A 138 17.43 20.29 -17.51
C GLU A 138 17.62 19.43 -18.76
N ALA A 139 16.61 19.28 -19.60
CA ALA A 139 16.71 18.52 -20.85
C ALA A 139 17.61 19.22 -21.89
N ILE A 140 17.65 20.56 -21.86
CA ILE A 140 18.45 21.38 -22.78
C ILE A 140 19.92 21.47 -22.33
N LEU A 141 20.18 21.45 -21.03
CA LEU A 141 21.55 21.56 -20.49
C LEU A 141 22.36 20.25 -20.67
N PRO A 142 23.47 20.26 -21.45
CA PRO A 142 24.20 19.03 -21.80
C PRO A 142 24.88 18.35 -20.60
N GLN A 143 25.32 19.13 -19.60
CA GLN A 143 25.86 18.58 -18.34
C GLN A 143 24.76 17.87 -17.53
N SER A 144 23.56 18.47 -17.44
CA SER A 144 22.42 17.87 -16.73
C SER A 144 21.99 16.54 -17.35
N ARG A 145 21.98 16.44 -18.69
CA ARG A 145 21.67 15.20 -19.41
C ARG A 145 22.61 14.04 -19.05
N ARG A 146 23.92 14.30 -18.95
CA ARG A 146 24.92 13.27 -18.57
C ARG A 146 24.72 12.79 -17.14
N HIS A 147 24.49 13.70 -16.19
CA HIS A 147 24.21 13.34 -14.80
C HIS A 147 22.89 12.58 -14.66
N ARG A 148 21.85 12.94 -15.42
CA ARG A 148 20.58 12.21 -15.45
C ARG A 148 20.75 10.77 -15.94
N LEU A 149 21.48 10.56 -17.04
CA LEU A 149 21.72 9.21 -17.57
C LEU A 149 22.49 8.34 -16.58
N ARG A 150 23.52 8.89 -15.92
CA ARG A 150 24.30 8.16 -14.91
C ARG A 150 23.44 7.70 -13.73
N ARG A 151 22.60 8.59 -13.17
CA ARG A 151 21.71 8.25 -12.04
C ARG A 151 20.64 7.24 -12.41
N LEU A 152 20.08 7.34 -13.63
CA LEU A 152 19.15 6.34 -14.14
C LEU A 152 19.81 4.97 -14.29
N ALA A 153 21.08 4.92 -14.71
CA ALA A 153 21.83 3.68 -14.79
C ALA A 153 22.10 3.09 -13.40
N GLU A 154 22.56 3.91 -12.44
CA GLU A 154 22.82 3.49 -11.05
C GLU A 154 21.55 2.94 -10.38
N ALA A 155 20.42 3.62 -10.51
CA ALA A 155 19.17 3.17 -9.92
C ALA A 155 18.59 1.91 -10.60
N ARG A 156 18.80 1.74 -11.91
CA ARG A 156 18.45 0.49 -12.60
C ARG A 156 19.31 -0.67 -12.10
N ALA A 157 20.61 -0.44 -11.91
CA ALA A 157 21.53 -1.43 -11.37
C ALA A 157 21.16 -1.83 -9.92
N GLU A 158 20.80 -0.85 -9.08
CA GLU A 158 20.34 -1.11 -7.71
C GLU A 158 19.03 -1.91 -7.70
N LYS A 159 18.04 -1.53 -8.53
CA LYS A 159 16.79 -2.29 -8.64
C LYS A 159 17.04 -3.73 -9.08
N GLN A 160 17.95 -3.93 -10.05
CA GLN A 160 18.33 -5.28 -10.49
C GLN A 160 19.02 -6.07 -9.37
N ARG A 161 19.89 -5.43 -8.58
CA ARG A 161 20.54 -6.09 -7.43
C ARG A 161 19.52 -6.55 -6.40
N ILE A 162 18.63 -5.65 -5.97
CA ILE A 162 17.55 -5.98 -5.02
C ILE A 162 16.67 -7.10 -5.56
N GLN A 163 16.34 -7.07 -6.86
CA GLN A 163 15.53 -8.11 -7.47
C GLN A 163 16.25 -9.46 -7.49
N GLN A 164 17.55 -9.49 -7.77
CA GLN A 164 18.36 -10.71 -7.73
C GLN A 164 18.49 -11.27 -6.30
N GLU A 165 18.73 -10.40 -5.31
CA GLU A 165 18.79 -10.78 -3.89
C GLU A 165 17.45 -11.37 -3.41
N ASN A 166 16.33 -10.74 -3.76
CA ASN A 166 15.00 -11.23 -3.43
C ASN A 166 14.71 -12.60 -4.06
N VAL A 167 15.06 -12.79 -5.34
CA VAL A 167 14.89 -14.08 -6.03
C VAL A 167 15.76 -15.17 -5.38
N ALA A 168 17.01 -14.85 -5.03
CA ALA A 168 17.89 -15.80 -4.34
C ALA A 168 17.35 -16.17 -2.95
N LEU A 169 16.85 -15.19 -2.20
CA LEU A 169 16.24 -15.39 -0.88
C LEU A 169 14.99 -16.26 -0.97
N LEU A 170 14.08 -15.98 -1.91
CA LEU A 170 12.89 -16.81 -2.15
C LEU A 170 13.25 -18.26 -2.48
N LYS A 171 14.24 -18.48 -3.35
CA LYS A 171 14.71 -19.83 -3.70
C LYS A 171 15.28 -20.57 -2.48
N SER A 172 16.02 -19.88 -1.62
CA SER A 172 16.55 -20.48 -0.39
C SER A 172 15.47 -20.82 0.63
N LEU A 173 14.41 -20.00 0.73
CA LEU A 173 13.26 -20.27 1.58
C LEU A 173 12.46 -21.47 1.07
N GLU A 174 12.22 -21.53 -0.25
CA GLU A 174 11.54 -22.66 -0.89
C GLU A 174 12.29 -23.97 -0.65
N GLN A 175 13.61 -23.97 -0.83
CA GLN A 175 14.43 -25.16 -0.56
C GLN A 175 14.33 -25.59 0.90
N ARG A 176 14.38 -24.65 1.83
CA ARG A 176 14.26 -24.93 3.27
C ARG A 176 12.88 -25.48 3.62
N GLU A 177 11.82 -24.99 2.97
CA GLU A 177 10.48 -25.52 3.15
C GLU A 177 10.36 -26.97 2.67
N LEU A 178 10.92 -27.28 1.49
CA LEU A 178 10.96 -28.65 0.95
C LEU A 178 11.72 -29.61 1.87
N ASP A 179 12.85 -29.18 2.43
CA ASP A 179 13.63 -30.00 3.35
C ASP A 179 12.89 -30.26 4.67
N LEU A 180 12.17 -29.24 5.19
CA LEU A 180 11.30 -29.40 6.35
C LEU A 180 10.13 -30.35 6.07
N GLN A 181 9.50 -30.24 4.90
CA GLN A 181 8.41 -31.15 4.51
C GLN A 181 8.90 -32.60 4.44
N LYS A 182 10.08 -32.86 3.86
CA LYS A 182 10.69 -34.20 3.85
C LYS A 182 10.95 -34.73 5.26
N LEU A 183 11.48 -33.89 6.15
CA LEU A 183 11.72 -34.25 7.54
C LEU A 183 10.42 -34.60 8.26
N TRP A 184 9.38 -33.78 8.08
CA TRP A 184 8.06 -34.04 8.67
C TRP A 184 7.44 -35.31 8.09
N GLU A 185 7.52 -35.52 6.78
CA GLU A 185 7.01 -36.73 6.15
C GLU A 185 7.69 -37.98 6.74
N GLN A 186 9.02 -37.98 6.86
CA GLN A 186 9.76 -39.08 7.48
C GLN A 186 9.38 -39.28 8.95
N THR A 187 9.17 -38.20 9.71
CA THR A 187 8.89 -38.26 11.15
C THR A 187 7.46 -38.74 11.45
N PHE A 188 6.50 -38.36 10.62
CA PHE A 188 5.08 -38.57 10.88
C PHE A 188 4.46 -39.70 10.06
N ARG A 189 5.13 -40.22 9.02
CA ARG A 189 4.60 -41.28 8.14
C ARG A 189 3.99 -42.44 8.92
N ASP A 190 4.79 -43.09 9.75
CA ASP A 190 4.36 -44.30 10.46
C ASP A 190 3.23 -43.98 11.44
N ALA A 191 3.33 -42.88 12.18
CA ALA A 191 2.33 -42.45 13.14
C ALA A 191 0.99 -42.05 12.48
N VAL A 192 1.04 -41.46 11.28
CA VAL A 192 -0.14 -41.15 10.47
C VAL A 192 -0.78 -42.42 9.94
N ASP A 193 0.00 -43.35 9.41
CA ASP A 193 -0.51 -44.61 8.85
C ASP A 193 -1.19 -45.44 9.96
N ASP A 194 -0.56 -45.54 11.13
CA ASP A 194 -1.12 -46.11 12.36
C ASP A 194 -2.44 -45.46 12.80
N LEU A 195 -2.53 -44.14 12.70
CA LEU A 195 -3.71 -43.38 13.13
C LEU A 195 -4.86 -43.57 12.15
N VAL A 196 -4.56 -43.57 10.86
CA VAL A 196 -5.54 -43.80 9.78
C VAL A 196 -6.13 -45.21 9.88
N GLU A 197 -5.33 -46.21 10.26
CA GLU A 197 -5.84 -47.56 10.52
C GLU A 197 -6.87 -47.57 11.66
N LEU A 198 -6.58 -46.86 12.75
CA LEU A 198 -7.53 -46.71 13.86
C LEU A 198 -8.79 -45.93 13.47
N TYR A 199 -8.70 -44.96 12.56
CA TYR A 199 -9.85 -44.18 12.09
C TYR A 199 -10.81 -45.00 11.22
N CYS A 200 -10.31 -46.05 10.59
CA CYS A 200 -11.08 -46.93 9.72
C CYS A 200 -11.53 -48.23 10.42
N ASP A 201 -11.16 -48.45 11.68
CA ASP A 201 -11.55 -49.64 12.44
C ASP A 201 -12.96 -49.47 13.05
N PRO A 202 -13.97 -50.25 12.61
CA PRO A 202 -15.32 -50.17 13.16
C PRO A 202 -15.42 -50.63 14.62
N ALA A 203 -14.42 -51.36 15.14
CA ALA A 203 -14.33 -51.76 16.55
C ALA A 203 -13.42 -50.82 17.38
N GLY A 204 -12.92 -49.73 16.78
CA GLY A 204 -11.97 -48.82 17.38
C GLY A 204 -12.49 -48.18 18.67
N ARG A 205 -11.70 -48.29 19.76
CA ARG A 205 -12.01 -47.62 21.03
C ARG A 205 -11.80 -46.12 20.88
N MET A 206 -12.88 -45.34 20.91
CA MET A 206 -12.86 -43.87 20.76
C MET A 206 -11.83 -43.15 21.63
N GLN A 207 -11.62 -43.61 22.88
CA GLN A 207 -10.58 -43.06 23.76
C GLN A 207 -9.15 -43.22 23.21
N GLN A 208 -8.85 -44.35 22.56
CA GLN A 208 -7.55 -44.61 21.96
C GLN A 208 -7.32 -43.74 20.73
N ILE A 209 -8.37 -43.58 19.90
CA ILE A 209 -8.36 -42.68 18.74
C ILE A 209 -8.09 -41.23 19.20
N GLN A 210 -8.76 -40.79 20.27
CA GLN A 210 -8.59 -39.45 20.86
C GLN A 210 -7.20 -39.21 21.40
N ALA A 211 -6.68 -40.13 22.22
CA ALA A 211 -5.34 -40.01 22.79
C ALA A 211 -4.27 -39.92 21.69
N LYS A 212 -4.31 -40.82 20.70
CA LYS A 212 -3.32 -40.88 19.63
C LYS A 212 -3.39 -39.66 18.68
N THR A 213 -4.60 -39.16 18.42
CA THR A 213 -4.80 -37.92 17.64
C THR A 213 -4.29 -36.68 18.37
N ALA A 214 -4.53 -36.58 19.68
CA ALA A 214 -4.04 -35.47 20.49
C ALA A 214 -2.51 -35.48 20.62
N GLU A 215 -1.92 -36.66 20.83
CA GLU A 215 -0.47 -36.85 20.87
C GLU A 215 0.21 -36.45 19.55
N LEU A 216 -0.35 -36.91 18.42
CA LEU A 216 0.16 -36.57 17.10
C LEU A 216 0.09 -35.06 16.84
N GLY A 217 -1.02 -34.42 17.20
CA GLY A 217 -1.20 -32.98 17.10
C GLY A 217 -0.23 -32.19 17.97
N ALA A 218 -0.02 -32.63 19.22
CA ALA A 218 0.94 -32.02 20.14
C ALA A 218 2.38 -32.12 19.62
N LYS A 219 2.77 -33.29 19.10
CA LYS A 219 4.09 -33.51 18.49
C LYS A 219 4.29 -32.64 17.24
N ALA A 220 3.28 -32.54 16.38
CA ALA A 220 3.33 -31.67 15.20
C ALA A 220 3.45 -30.19 15.59
N TRP A 221 2.72 -29.74 16.61
CA TRP A 221 2.81 -28.38 17.13
C TRP A 221 4.20 -28.07 17.70
N GLN A 222 4.78 -28.97 18.48
CA GLN A 222 6.13 -28.80 19.04
C GLN A 222 7.20 -28.73 17.95
N MET A 223 7.04 -29.48 16.85
CA MET A 223 8.05 -29.58 15.81
C MET A 223 8.01 -28.44 14.78
N GLY A 224 6.83 -27.95 14.41
CA GLY A 224 6.71 -26.89 13.40
C GLY A 224 5.43 -26.07 13.51
N GLN A 225 4.86 -26.00 14.72
CA GLN A 225 3.67 -25.21 15.06
C GLN A 225 2.51 -25.51 14.08
N ILE A 226 1.79 -24.46 13.70
CA ILE A 226 0.62 -24.52 12.82
C ILE A 226 0.97 -25.13 11.45
N THR A 227 2.15 -24.80 10.89
CA THR A 227 2.54 -25.26 9.55
C THR A 227 2.72 -26.77 9.51
N CYS A 228 3.37 -27.33 10.53
CA CYS A 228 3.56 -28.78 10.64
C CYS A 228 2.24 -29.49 10.96
N MET A 229 1.41 -28.95 11.86
CA MET A 229 0.07 -29.51 12.10
C MET A 229 -0.77 -29.59 10.82
N ARG A 230 -0.75 -28.54 9.99
CA ARG A 230 -1.46 -28.52 8.70
C ARG A 230 -0.88 -29.55 7.74
N PHE A 231 0.43 -29.68 7.67
CA PHE A 231 1.10 -30.69 6.85
C PHE A 231 0.69 -32.11 7.27
N VAL A 232 0.72 -32.42 8.57
CA VAL A 232 0.30 -33.72 9.11
C VAL A 232 -1.19 -33.97 8.86
N HIS A 233 -2.06 -32.97 9.04
CA HIS A 233 -3.47 -33.09 8.68
C HIS A 233 -3.66 -33.41 7.19
N GLN A 234 -2.90 -32.75 6.30
CA GLN A 234 -2.95 -33.03 4.87
C GLN A 234 -2.52 -34.47 4.57
N MET A 235 -1.48 -34.98 5.25
CA MET A 235 -1.08 -36.39 5.15
C MET A 235 -2.21 -37.33 5.57
N ILE A 236 -2.81 -37.11 6.75
CA ILE A 236 -3.94 -37.90 7.25
C ILE A 236 -5.08 -37.89 6.23
N HIS A 237 -5.47 -36.71 5.73
CA HIS A 237 -6.54 -36.56 4.75
C HIS A 237 -6.25 -37.30 3.44
N ASN A 238 -5.02 -37.21 2.92
CA ASN A 238 -4.62 -37.91 1.70
C ASN A 238 -4.70 -39.43 1.88
N ARG A 239 -4.20 -39.96 3.01
CA ARG A 239 -4.25 -41.39 3.34
C ARG A 239 -5.68 -41.91 3.55
N LEU A 240 -6.54 -41.12 4.21
CA LEU A 240 -7.96 -41.45 4.34
C LEU A 240 -8.67 -41.47 2.99
N ARG A 241 -8.33 -40.55 2.07
CA ARG A 241 -8.89 -40.49 0.72
C ARG A 241 -8.58 -41.76 -0.08
N GLU A 242 -7.38 -42.32 0.08
CA GLU A 242 -6.99 -43.58 -0.54
C GLU A 242 -7.82 -44.78 -0.02
N ARG A 243 -8.39 -44.69 1.19
CA ARG A 243 -9.13 -45.76 1.88
C ARG A 243 -10.66 -45.55 1.94
N ILE A 244 -11.22 -44.66 1.11
CA ILE A 244 -12.62 -44.18 1.13
C ILE A 244 -13.71 -45.26 1.15
N LYS A 245 -13.42 -46.51 0.79
CA LYS A 245 -14.42 -47.59 0.76
C LYS A 245 -14.93 -48.03 2.15
N ASN A 246 -14.30 -47.61 3.25
CA ASN A 246 -14.51 -48.20 4.59
C ASN A 246 -15.25 -47.30 5.60
N GLY A 247 -15.81 -46.15 5.21
CA GLY A 247 -16.58 -45.30 6.15
C GLY A 247 -15.73 -44.62 7.23
N CYS A 248 -14.44 -44.36 6.96
CA CYS A 248 -13.53 -43.73 7.90
C CYS A 248 -13.92 -42.27 8.19
N VAL A 249 -13.71 -41.83 9.44
CA VAL A 249 -14.01 -40.46 9.90
C VAL A 249 -12.73 -39.69 10.19
N ASP A 250 -12.64 -38.45 9.72
CA ASP A 250 -11.50 -37.55 9.99
C ASP A 250 -11.63 -36.89 11.37
N TYR A 251 -11.21 -37.62 12.41
CA TYR A 251 -11.23 -37.13 13.79
C TYR A 251 -10.18 -36.04 14.06
N ALA A 252 -9.11 -35.97 13.28
CA ALA A 252 -8.09 -34.93 13.40
C ALA A 252 -8.69 -33.56 13.08
N ALA A 253 -9.54 -33.49 12.05
CA ALA A 253 -10.32 -32.30 11.79
C ALA A 253 -11.15 -31.91 13.02
N LEU A 254 -11.91 -32.84 13.60
CA LEU A 254 -12.80 -32.53 14.73
C LEU A 254 -12.05 -32.07 15.99
N TRP A 255 -10.96 -32.74 16.35
CA TRP A 255 -10.30 -32.53 17.65
C TRP A 255 -9.16 -31.52 17.63
N TRP A 256 -8.64 -31.17 16.46
CA TRP A 256 -7.72 -30.05 16.34
C TRP A 256 -8.46 -28.72 16.11
N ASP A 257 -9.79 -28.76 15.97
CA ASP A 257 -10.60 -27.54 15.86
C ASP A 257 -10.42 -26.68 17.11
N GLY A 258 -10.07 -25.40 16.93
CA GLY A 258 -9.73 -24.47 18.01
C GLY A 258 -8.23 -24.29 18.29
N ILE A 259 -7.33 -25.10 17.74
CA ILE A 259 -5.87 -24.93 17.89
C ILE A 259 -5.33 -23.90 16.88
N GLY A 260 -5.58 -22.62 17.11
CA GLY A 260 -5.13 -21.55 16.22
C GLY A 260 -5.82 -21.57 14.84
N THR A 261 -5.16 -21.06 13.80
CA THR A 261 -5.75 -20.84 12.46
C THR A 261 -5.29 -21.87 11.42
N TRP A 262 -5.03 -23.11 11.84
CA TRP A 262 -4.44 -24.14 10.96
C TRP A 262 -5.30 -24.52 9.75
N ARG A 263 -6.64 -24.45 9.86
CA ARG A 263 -7.58 -24.63 8.74
C ARG A 263 -7.67 -23.44 7.79
N ARG A 264 -7.42 -22.24 8.29
CA ARG A 264 -7.53 -20.98 7.55
C ARG A 264 -6.30 -20.14 7.83
N PRO A 265 -5.16 -20.42 7.18
CA PRO A 265 -3.98 -19.59 7.35
C PRO A 265 -4.39 -18.15 7.06
N LYS A 266 -3.97 -17.21 7.92
CA LYS A 266 -3.96 -15.81 7.52
C LYS A 266 -3.08 -15.78 6.28
N GLU A 267 -3.64 -15.36 5.14
CA GLU A 267 -2.84 -15.10 3.96
C GLU A 267 -1.62 -14.29 4.39
N PRO A 268 -0.40 -14.64 3.94
CA PRO A 268 0.75 -13.80 4.21
C PRO A 268 0.34 -12.40 3.78
N THR A 269 0.31 -11.48 4.75
CA THR A 269 -0.25 -10.14 4.59
C THR A 269 0.23 -9.61 3.25
N ALA A 270 -0.67 -9.15 2.39
CA ALA A 270 -0.39 -8.64 1.04
C ALA A 270 0.79 -7.63 0.98
N ALA A 271 1.25 -7.13 2.12
CA ALA A 271 2.54 -6.49 2.34
C ALA A 271 3.75 -7.25 1.74
N LEU A 272 3.82 -8.59 1.77
CA LEU A 272 4.94 -9.34 1.17
C LEU A 272 4.83 -9.46 -0.36
N ILE A 273 3.60 -9.59 -0.89
CA ILE A 273 3.36 -9.65 -2.35
C ILE A 273 3.54 -8.27 -2.99
N HIS A 274 3.21 -7.19 -2.29
CA HIS A 274 3.47 -5.83 -2.77
C HIS A 274 4.97 -5.47 -2.80
N MET A 275 5.80 -6.05 -1.93
CA MET A 275 7.26 -5.84 -1.99
C MET A 275 7.94 -6.54 -3.17
N ALA A 276 7.32 -7.58 -3.73
CA ALA A 276 7.84 -8.27 -4.92
C ALA A 276 7.44 -7.58 -6.25
N ASN A 277 6.39 -6.75 -6.24
CA ASN A 277 5.79 -6.16 -7.45
C ASN A 277 5.92 -4.63 -7.56
N THR A 278 6.74 -3.96 -6.75
CA THR A 278 7.09 -2.53 -6.87
C THR A 278 8.58 -2.34 -7.05
#